data_AF-A0A0F8CK19-F1
#
_entry.id   AF-A0A0F8CK19-F1
#
_cell.length_a   1.000
_cell.length_b   1.000
_cell.length_c   1.000
_cell.angle_alpha   90.00
_cell.angle_beta   90.00
_cell.angle_gamma   90.00
#
_symmetry.space_group_name_H-M   'P 1'
#
loop_
_entity.id
_entity.type
_entity.pdbx_description
1 polymer ?
#
loop_
_entity_poly.entity_id
_entity_poly.type
_entity_poly.pdbx_seq_one_letter_code
_entity_poly.pdbx_strand_id
1 'polypeptide(L)'
;MAQTQTFRRTCFLLAIFILILISDTGMASEFRVWPGESIQDAVDEAFPGDIILVESGEFNESIYVNKDNLTIKSASRNPDNTLIAGETTGSYVFEIVANNVKISDFSITEGRCGVFLNKAENCIISGNKISNQEAGIYLFESGNNRLSNNMVYSNLDCGIKLVASSNNVIRGNYFDNTENARDNKFNVWNGGTGNYWSDYKGTDENGDGIGDAAYAVNPEAGSIDYMPLMEYVQTPPVLPKARFTSDVTEGPAPLSVKFKDFSENATSRLWDFGDGKASSYPNPQHTYSKEGNYVVSLTVSNENDSYSASVPINVLNAYEQSGPILPKAQFIYNSTGGHVPLVIKFVDISENADCVTWNFGDGKTSCCSEPEHTFCCPGNYTISLTATNENGTSSTSVVVNVLKAGEEDVGVAKSIWSSDGTENSVNAGSISDENNRPNVVNETDTDAVEDIGDLELISSKANTGSLENSIAGDASGTADGSGDVDNIIDAEVTENSESKANGGGEGTGNARIIHREELEAIKDSVISTTSSKILTETGLSLENETLKVQKNIEAFVGDSLPGSVGDSLPEMEKRIAPWIPSFLGLAGIVFMLSVLKRGRRR
;
A
#
# COMPACT_ATOMS: atom_id res chain seq x y z
N MET A 1 34.56 -4.76 26.36
CA MET A 1 33.52 -5.76 26.07
C MET A 1 32.37 -5.66 27.06
N ALA A 2 32.51 -6.08 28.33
CA ALA A 2 31.41 -6.09 29.31
C ALA A 2 30.52 -4.81 29.31
N GLN A 3 31.10 -3.62 29.54
CA GLN A 3 30.32 -2.37 29.55
C GLN A 3 29.60 -2.04 28.22
N THR A 4 30.06 -2.57 27.09
CA THR A 4 29.41 -2.37 25.78
C THR A 4 28.14 -3.21 25.66
N GLN A 5 28.11 -4.41 26.26
CA GLN A 5 26.88 -5.19 26.44
C GLN A 5 25.95 -4.52 27.46
N THR A 6 26.48 -4.03 28.59
CA THR A 6 25.66 -3.33 29.60
C THR A 6 24.97 -2.11 29.00
N PHE A 7 25.71 -1.25 28.27
CA PHE A 7 25.14 -0.06 27.64
C PHE A 7 24.09 -0.40 26.56
N ARG A 8 24.29 -1.47 25.77
CA ARG A 8 23.26 -1.96 24.85
C ARG A 8 22.00 -2.42 25.59
N ARG A 9 22.12 -3.26 26.63
CA ARG A 9 20.98 -3.69 27.46
C ARG A 9 20.26 -2.49 28.10
N THR A 10 20.98 -1.51 28.67
CA THR A 10 20.35 -0.32 29.27
C THR A 10 19.63 0.54 28.23
N CYS A 11 20.20 0.76 27.04
CA CYS A 11 19.51 1.54 25.99
C CYS A 11 18.31 0.80 25.39
N PHE A 12 18.36 -0.53 25.27
CA PHE A 12 17.25 -1.34 24.78
C PHE A 12 16.08 -1.33 25.77
N LEU A 13 16.37 -1.59 27.06
CA LEU A 13 15.40 -1.49 28.15
C LEU A 13 14.78 -0.08 28.26
N LEU A 14 15.57 0.99 28.10
CA LEU A 14 15.02 2.36 28.14
C LEU A 14 14.10 2.66 26.95
N ALA A 15 14.40 2.13 25.76
CA ALA A 15 13.55 2.28 24.58
C ALA A 15 12.22 1.53 24.75
N ILE A 16 12.26 0.30 25.26
CA ILE A 16 11.08 -0.51 25.57
C ILE A 16 10.22 0.15 26.66
N PHE A 17 10.83 0.65 27.74
CA PHE A 17 10.08 1.33 28.81
C PHE A 17 9.39 2.63 28.35
N ILE A 18 9.97 3.32 27.36
CA ILE A 18 9.37 4.52 26.74
C ILE A 18 8.27 4.15 25.73
N LEU A 19 8.38 3.00 25.03
CA LEU A 19 7.31 2.48 24.18
C LEU A 19 6.10 2.04 25.01
N ILE A 20 6.31 1.26 26.08
CA ILE A 20 5.26 0.78 26.99
C ILE A 20 4.43 1.94 27.58
N LEU A 21 5.09 3.06 27.94
CA LEU A 21 4.41 4.26 28.46
C LEU A 21 3.62 5.07 27.40
N ILE A 22 3.61 4.64 26.13
CA ILE A 22 2.94 5.33 25.02
C ILE A 22 1.98 4.38 24.27
N SER A 23 2.05 3.06 24.50
CA SER A 23 1.31 2.04 23.74
C SER A 23 0.21 1.31 24.52
N ASP A 24 -0.59 2.02 25.31
CA ASP A 24 -1.85 1.51 25.92
C ASP A 24 -2.98 1.37 24.87
N THR A 25 -2.62 0.88 23.67
CA THR A 25 -3.50 0.47 22.58
C THR A 25 -3.00 -0.88 22.07
N GLY A 26 -3.57 -1.97 22.60
CA GLY A 26 -3.06 -3.33 22.47
C GLY A 26 -3.00 -3.87 21.04
N MET A 27 -1.88 -3.62 20.37
CA MET A 27 -1.38 -4.46 19.28
C MET A 27 -0.39 -5.47 19.85
N ALA A 28 -0.57 -6.75 19.53
CA ALA A 28 0.43 -7.78 19.78
C ALA A 28 1.76 -7.42 19.09
N SER A 29 2.85 -7.50 19.84
CA SER A 29 4.21 -7.31 19.32
C SER A 29 4.77 -8.64 18.80
N GLU A 30 5.59 -8.57 17.74
CA GLU A 30 6.34 -9.72 17.21
C GLU A 30 7.79 -9.64 17.72
N PHE A 31 8.16 -10.58 18.58
CA PHE A 31 9.56 -10.84 18.95
C PHE A 31 10.13 -11.86 17.98
N ARG A 32 11.34 -11.63 17.45
CA ARG A 32 12.10 -12.63 16.69
C ARG A 32 13.28 -13.13 17.51
N VAL A 33 13.44 -14.45 17.58
CA VAL A 33 14.53 -15.12 18.30
C VAL A 33 15.39 -15.89 17.29
N TRP A 34 16.66 -15.51 17.21
CA TRP A 34 17.63 -16.12 16.29
C TRP A 34 18.44 -17.24 16.98
N PRO A 35 19.01 -18.20 16.24
CA PRO A 35 19.86 -19.24 16.84
C PRO A 35 21.04 -18.66 17.63
N GLY A 36 21.15 -19.05 18.91
CA GLY A 36 22.11 -18.50 19.87
C GLY A 36 21.56 -17.36 20.74
N GLU A 37 20.32 -16.92 20.51
CA GLU A 37 19.51 -16.18 21.47
C GLU A 37 18.61 -17.17 22.26
N SER A 38 18.10 -16.75 23.42
CA SER A 38 17.24 -17.57 24.28
C SER A 38 15.77 -17.34 23.93
N ILE A 39 15.00 -18.42 23.83
CA ILE A 39 13.54 -18.39 23.71
C ILE A 39 12.94 -18.08 25.09
N GLN A 40 13.57 -18.53 26.19
CA GLN A 40 13.13 -18.16 27.54
C GLN A 40 13.27 -16.67 27.82
N ASP A 41 14.38 -16.00 27.45
CA ASP A 41 14.53 -14.54 27.58
C ASP A 41 13.36 -13.81 26.89
N ALA A 42 12.94 -14.28 25.70
CA ALA A 42 11.78 -13.72 24.98
C ALA A 42 10.44 -14.00 25.68
N VAL A 43 10.24 -15.20 26.25
CA VAL A 43 9.07 -15.52 27.08
C VAL A 43 9.04 -14.64 28.34
N ASP A 44 10.18 -14.39 28.96
CA ASP A 44 10.33 -13.56 30.16
C ASP A 44 10.14 -12.06 29.88
N GLU A 45 10.42 -11.57 28.67
CA GLU A 45 10.14 -10.17 28.25
C GLU A 45 8.72 -9.94 27.70
N ALA A 46 8.04 -10.94 27.11
CA ALA A 46 6.74 -10.77 26.43
C ALA A 46 5.53 -10.41 27.33
N PHE A 47 4.45 -9.90 26.74
CA PHE A 47 3.15 -9.61 27.38
C PHE A 47 2.00 -10.46 26.80
N PRO A 48 0.87 -10.63 27.53
CA PRO A 48 -0.25 -11.43 27.05
C PRO A 48 -0.82 -10.97 25.70
N GLY A 49 -0.78 -11.85 24.70
CA GLY A 49 -1.17 -11.58 23.32
C GLY A 49 0.00 -11.52 22.33
N ASP A 50 1.24 -11.37 22.80
CA ASP A 50 2.42 -11.27 21.94
C ASP A 50 2.76 -12.56 21.17
N ILE A 51 3.50 -12.37 20.09
CA ILE A 51 3.94 -13.42 19.18
C ILE A 51 5.46 -13.55 19.26
N ILE A 52 5.94 -14.70 19.74
CA ILE A 52 7.35 -15.09 19.68
C ILE A 52 7.55 -15.94 18.42
N LEU A 53 8.31 -15.40 17.49
CA LEU A 53 8.67 -16.04 16.23
C LEU A 53 10.12 -16.53 16.31
N VAL A 54 10.31 -17.84 16.29
CA VAL A 54 11.64 -18.46 16.40
C VAL A 54 12.13 -18.80 15.01
N GLU A 55 13.31 -18.34 14.61
CA GLU A 55 13.83 -18.57 13.26
C GLU A 55 14.26 -20.04 13.03
N SER A 56 14.61 -20.38 11.79
CA SER A 56 15.24 -21.66 11.46
C SER A 56 16.57 -21.84 12.20
N GLY A 57 16.82 -23.01 12.79
CA GLY A 57 18.06 -23.38 13.46
C GLY A 57 17.87 -24.32 14.64
N GLU A 58 18.94 -24.48 15.43
CA GLU A 58 19.00 -25.36 16.60
C GLU A 58 19.03 -24.55 17.89
N PHE A 59 18.19 -24.94 18.84
CA PHE A 59 18.07 -24.38 20.18
C PHE A 59 18.18 -25.52 21.21
N ASN A 60 18.88 -25.27 22.32
CA ASN A 60 19.06 -26.25 23.39
C ASN A 60 18.73 -25.60 24.73
N GLU A 61 17.46 -25.70 25.15
CA GLU A 61 16.87 -24.91 26.22
C GLU A 61 15.64 -25.64 26.81
N SER A 62 15.22 -25.28 28.02
CA SER A 62 13.97 -25.75 28.64
C SER A 62 13.05 -24.55 28.85
N ILE A 63 11.90 -24.50 28.17
CA ILE A 63 11.07 -23.29 28.04
C ILE A 63 9.88 -23.37 28.99
N TYR A 64 9.85 -22.47 29.98
CA TYR A 64 8.79 -22.33 30.98
C TYR A 64 7.83 -21.19 30.62
N VAL A 65 6.67 -21.53 30.07
CA VAL A 65 5.66 -20.58 29.60
C VAL A 65 4.64 -20.31 30.71
N ASN A 66 4.80 -19.14 31.35
CA ASN A 66 4.06 -18.73 32.55
C ASN A 66 3.16 -17.49 32.35
N LYS A 67 2.93 -17.07 31.09
CA LYS A 67 2.08 -15.93 30.73
C LYS A 67 0.94 -16.38 29.81
N ASP A 68 -0.28 -15.93 30.10
CA ASP A 68 -1.46 -16.26 29.31
C ASP A 68 -1.37 -15.66 27.88
N ASN A 69 -2.06 -16.29 26.92
CA ASN A 69 -2.31 -15.78 25.57
C ASN A 69 -1.04 -15.51 24.71
N LEU A 70 0.11 -16.11 25.02
CA LEU A 70 1.29 -16.08 24.15
C LEU A 70 1.15 -17.01 22.94
N THR A 71 1.73 -16.61 21.81
CA THR A 71 1.88 -17.47 20.62
C THR A 71 3.36 -17.65 20.31
N ILE A 72 3.89 -18.87 20.47
CA ILE A 72 5.28 -19.23 20.19
C ILE A 72 5.29 -20.18 18.98
N LYS A 73 6.01 -19.85 17.90
CA LYS A 73 6.01 -20.64 16.66
C LYS A 73 7.28 -20.49 15.82
N SER A 74 7.59 -21.49 14.98
CA SER A 74 8.65 -21.34 13.97
C SER A 74 8.29 -20.30 12.89
N ALA A 75 9.27 -19.48 12.51
CA ALA A 75 9.20 -18.58 11.36
C ALA A 75 9.03 -19.32 10.03
N SER A 76 9.58 -20.54 9.93
CA SER A 76 9.56 -21.36 8.72
C SER A 76 8.21 -22.03 8.45
N ARG A 77 7.40 -22.23 9.51
CA ARG A 77 6.18 -23.08 9.52
C ARG A 77 6.39 -24.51 9.02
N ASN A 78 7.60 -25.05 9.15
CA ASN A 78 7.90 -26.46 8.95
C ASN A 78 8.78 -26.93 10.14
N PRO A 79 8.32 -27.91 10.94
CA PRO A 79 8.99 -28.34 12.16
C PRO A 79 10.42 -28.82 11.97
N ASP A 80 10.78 -29.39 10.81
CA ASP A 80 12.13 -29.90 10.58
C ASP A 80 13.24 -28.83 10.65
N ASN A 81 12.87 -27.55 10.58
CA ASN A 81 13.81 -26.44 10.46
C ASN A 81 14.10 -25.71 11.78
N THR A 82 13.24 -25.85 12.80
CA THR A 82 13.46 -25.23 14.11
C THR A 82 13.47 -26.32 15.16
N LEU A 83 14.67 -26.81 15.45
CA LEU A 83 14.92 -27.87 16.42
C LEU A 83 15.08 -27.26 17.82
N ILE A 84 14.32 -27.77 18.78
CA ILE A 84 14.44 -27.44 20.20
C ILE A 84 14.74 -28.73 20.97
N ALA A 85 15.94 -28.81 21.52
CA ALA A 85 16.41 -29.89 22.36
C ALA A 85 16.30 -29.51 23.85
N GLY A 86 15.90 -30.45 24.71
CA GLY A 86 15.82 -30.23 26.16
C GLY A 86 17.19 -30.22 26.84
N GLU A 87 17.59 -29.06 27.38
CA GLU A 87 18.94 -28.78 27.93
C GLU A 87 19.52 -29.86 28.87
N THR A 88 18.67 -30.54 29.65
CA THR A 88 19.11 -31.54 30.64
C THR A 88 18.27 -32.81 30.67
N THR A 89 18.91 -33.94 30.99
CA THR A 89 18.25 -35.24 31.13
C THR A 89 17.30 -35.23 32.33
N GLY A 90 16.00 -35.01 32.07
CA GLY A 90 14.98 -34.80 33.12
C GLY A 90 14.09 -33.58 32.89
N SER A 91 14.51 -32.65 32.04
CA SER A 91 13.80 -31.41 31.69
C SER A 91 12.49 -31.63 30.93
N TYR A 92 11.61 -30.61 30.92
CA TYR A 92 10.53 -30.50 29.95
C TYR A 92 10.94 -29.46 28.90
N VAL A 93 10.86 -29.78 27.61
CA VAL A 93 11.32 -28.86 26.56
C VAL A 93 10.40 -27.64 26.48
N PHE A 94 9.10 -27.86 26.61
CA PHE A 94 8.12 -26.86 27.01
C PHE A 94 7.38 -27.31 28.27
N GLU A 95 7.39 -26.51 29.35
CA GLU A 95 6.42 -26.57 30.44
C GLU A 95 5.49 -25.35 30.37
N ILE A 96 4.18 -25.61 30.27
CA ILE A 96 3.14 -24.60 30.08
C ILE A 96 2.24 -24.62 31.31
N VAL A 97 2.31 -23.55 32.10
CA VAL A 97 1.49 -23.33 33.33
C VAL A 97 0.46 -22.21 33.15
N ALA A 98 0.29 -21.73 31.91
CA ALA A 98 -0.57 -20.60 31.56
C ALA A 98 -1.54 -20.95 30.43
N ASN A 99 -2.60 -20.15 30.28
CA ASN A 99 -3.78 -20.44 29.49
C ASN A 99 -3.74 -19.75 28.12
N ASN A 100 -4.49 -20.28 27.15
CA ASN A 100 -4.58 -19.74 25.78
C ASN A 100 -3.22 -19.68 25.03
N VAL A 101 -2.20 -20.38 25.53
CA VAL A 101 -0.86 -20.46 24.93
C VAL A 101 -0.90 -21.29 23.65
N LYS A 102 -0.18 -20.88 22.62
CA LYS A 102 -0.10 -21.59 21.33
C LYS A 102 1.34 -21.94 21.01
N ILE A 103 1.63 -23.22 20.80
CA ILE A 103 2.96 -23.74 20.42
C ILE A 103 2.85 -24.43 19.06
N SER A 104 3.52 -23.92 18.04
CA SER A 104 3.46 -24.54 16.71
C SER A 104 4.74 -24.63 15.89
N ASP A 105 4.75 -25.64 15.03
CA ASP A 105 5.69 -25.80 13.92
C ASP A 105 7.16 -26.01 14.37
N PHE A 106 7.39 -26.74 15.47
CA PHE A 106 8.72 -27.08 16.01
C PHE A 106 9.07 -28.57 15.88
N SER A 107 10.36 -28.90 15.75
CA SER A 107 10.89 -30.23 16.07
C SER A 107 11.39 -30.22 17.51
N ILE A 108 10.79 -31.04 18.37
CA ILE A 108 10.98 -31.04 19.82
C ILE A 108 11.57 -32.40 20.20
N THR A 109 12.83 -32.41 20.63
CA THR A 109 13.59 -33.65 20.91
C THR A 109 14.26 -33.60 22.28
N GLU A 110 14.67 -34.76 22.78
CA GLU A 110 15.45 -34.93 24.02
C GLU A 110 14.71 -34.37 25.27
N GLY A 111 15.38 -34.38 26.42
CA GLY A 111 14.73 -34.15 27.71
C GLY A 111 13.81 -35.31 28.15
N ARG A 112 12.88 -35.02 29.05
CA ARG A 112 11.93 -35.98 29.64
C ARG A 112 10.55 -35.90 29.03
N CYS A 113 10.04 -34.71 28.77
CA CYS A 113 8.80 -34.50 28.05
C CYS A 113 8.97 -33.40 27.00
N GLY A 114 8.45 -33.61 25.79
CA GLY A 114 8.48 -32.59 24.74
C GLY A 114 7.60 -31.40 25.12
N VAL A 115 6.31 -31.65 25.36
CA VAL A 115 5.35 -30.60 25.74
C VAL A 115 4.54 -31.03 26.97
N PHE A 116 4.73 -30.34 28.09
CA PHE A 116 4.01 -30.56 29.34
C PHE A 116 3.03 -29.40 29.63
N LEU A 117 1.74 -29.69 29.72
CA LEU A 117 0.70 -28.77 30.18
C LEU A 117 0.36 -29.11 31.64
N ASN A 118 0.43 -28.10 32.51
CA ASN A 118 0.34 -28.25 33.95
C ASN A 118 -0.67 -27.23 34.50
N LYS A 119 -1.92 -27.67 34.71
CA LYS A 119 -3.08 -26.83 35.07
C LYS A 119 -3.36 -25.70 34.05
N ALA A 120 -3.08 -25.97 32.78
CA ALA A 120 -3.27 -25.03 31.67
C ALA A 120 -4.56 -25.34 30.89
N GLU A 121 -5.30 -24.29 30.50
CA GLU A 121 -6.52 -24.43 29.70
C GLU A 121 -6.51 -23.61 28.39
N ASN A 122 -7.30 -24.07 27.42
CA ASN A 122 -7.55 -23.42 26.13
C ASN A 122 -6.30 -23.24 25.24
N CYS A 123 -5.22 -23.96 25.56
CA CYS A 123 -3.96 -23.93 24.80
C CYS A 123 -4.06 -24.75 23.50
N ILE A 124 -3.24 -24.39 22.51
CA ILE A 124 -3.20 -25.03 21.18
C ILE A 124 -1.79 -25.54 20.90
N ILE A 125 -1.63 -26.85 20.73
CA ILE A 125 -0.37 -27.50 20.35
C ILE A 125 -0.57 -28.10 18.96
N SER A 126 0.16 -27.62 17.94
CA SER A 126 -0.08 -28.03 16.55
C SER A 126 1.12 -27.94 15.61
N GLY A 127 1.22 -28.86 14.65
CA GLY A 127 2.29 -28.83 13.63
C GLY A 127 3.66 -29.28 14.13
N ASN A 128 3.78 -29.72 15.37
CA ASN A 128 5.07 -30.07 15.98
C ASN A 128 5.47 -31.52 15.70
N LYS A 129 6.75 -31.78 15.47
CA LYS A 129 7.37 -33.12 15.52
C LYS A 129 7.93 -33.35 16.92
N ILE A 130 7.57 -34.44 17.59
CA ILE A 130 7.88 -34.63 19.03
C ILE A 130 8.40 -36.06 19.26
N SER A 131 9.66 -36.20 19.66
CA SER A 131 10.32 -37.52 19.72
C SER A 131 11.46 -37.65 20.72
N ASN A 132 11.87 -38.89 20.99
CA ASN A 132 13.02 -39.25 21.82
C ASN A 132 12.92 -38.84 23.31
N GLN A 133 11.71 -38.72 23.86
CA GLN A 133 11.43 -38.39 25.27
C GLN A 133 10.88 -39.59 26.08
N GLU A 134 10.70 -39.42 27.39
CA GLU A 134 9.89 -40.35 28.20
C GLU A 134 8.44 -40.27 27.73
N ALA A 135 7.85 -39.06 27.70
CA ALA A 135 6.53 -38.82 27.12
C ALA A 135 6.61 -37.73 26.05
N GLY A 136 5.90 -37.88 24.93
CA GLY A 136 5.88 -36.83 23.90
C GLY A 136 5.12 -35.58 24.38
N ILE A 137 3.81 -35.75 24.63
CA ILE A 137 2.93 -34.72 25.18
C ILE A 137 2.31 -35.20 26.49
N TYR A 138 2.36 -34.39 27.54
CA TYR A 138 1.76 -34.70 28.85
C TYR A 138 0.82 -33.57 29.29
N LEU A 139 -0.43 -33.90 29.62
CA LEU A 139 -1.41 -33.02 30.25
C LEU A 139 -1.66 -33.49 31.69
N PHE A 140 -1.46 -32.60 32.66
CA PHE A 140 -1.78 -32.80 34.07
C PHE A 140 -2.76 -31.74 34.55
N GLU A 141 -3.92 -32.16 35.08
CA GLU A 141 -5.03 -31.29 35.51
C GLU A 141 -5.39 -30.19 34.48
N SER A 142 -5.22 -30.47 33.18
CA SER A 142 -5.29 -29.49 32.08
C SER A 142 -6.47 -29.79 31.16
N GLY A 143 -7.39 -28.83 31.00
CA GLY A 143 -8.66 -29.04 30.29
C GLY A 143 -8.89 -28.10 29.12
N ASN A 144 -9.86 -28.44 28.27
CA ASN A 144 -10.31 -27.58 27.17
C ASN A 144 -9.21 -27.24 26.11
N ASN A 145 -8.08 -27.96 26.10
CA ASN A 145 -6.96 -27.72 25.18
C ASN A 145 -7.17 -28.42 23.83
N ARG A 146 -6.47 -27.97 22.79
CA ARG A 146 -6.51 -28.53 21.44
C ARG A 146 -5.14 -29.02 20.99
N LEU A 147 -5.05 -30.29 20.62
CA LEU A 147 -3.83 -30.92 20.10
C LEU A 147 -4.14 -31.40 18.67
N SER A 148 -3.57 -30.76 17.64
CA SER A 148 -3.87 -31.15 16.26
C SER A 148 -2.71 -31.04 15.28
N ASN A 149 -2.56 -32.03 14.41
CA ASN A 149 -1.51 -32.11 13.38
C ASN A 149 -0.08 -32.18 13.96
N ASN A 150 0.10 -32.78 15.14
CA ASN A 150 1.43 -33.08 15.68
C ASN A 150 1.86 -34.50 15.27
N MET A 151 3.14 -34.70 15.02
CA MET A 151 3.74 -36.00 14.71
C MET A 151 4.55 -36.44 15.93
N VAL A 152 3.99 -37.34 16.74
CA VAL A 152 4.52 -37.74 18.05
C VAL A 152 4.97 -39.19 18.00
N TYR A 153 6.28 -39.43 18.02
CA TYR A 153 6.85 -40.73 17.67
C TYR A 153 8.13 -41.06 18.44
N SER A 154 8.47 -42.35 18.55
CA SER A 154 9.68 -42.84 19.23
C SER A 154 9.85 -42.39 20.70
N ASN A 155 8.73 -42.14 21.42
CA ASN A 155 8.74 -41.82 22.85
C ASN A 155 8.58 -43.09 23.70
N LEU A 156 9.29 -43.15 24.83
CA LEU A 156 9.61 -44.40 25.53
C LEU A 156 8.50 -44.92 26.46
N ASP A 157 7.81 -44.05 27.20
CA ASP A 157 6.69 -44.39 28.08
C ASP A 157 5.35 -44.26 27.33
N CYS A 158 5.11 -43.13 26.67
CA CYS A 158 3.95 -42.97 25.77
C CYS A 158 4.07 -41.75 24.84
N GLY A 159 3.32 -41.78 23.73
CA GLY A 159 3.18 -40.62 22.82
C GLY A 159 2.45 -39.47 23.50
N ILE A 160 1.23 -39.70 23.98
CA ILE A 160 0.43 -38.73 24.72
C ILE A 160 -0.09 -39.28 26.05
N LYS A 161 -0.07 -38.45 27.10
CA LYS A 161 -0.42 -38.79 28.48
C LYS A 161 -1.39 -37.75 29.03
N LEU A 162 -2.58 -38.16 29.49
CA LEU A 162 -3.59 -37.28 30.07
C LEU A 162 -3.96 -37.76 31.48
N VAL A 163 -3.65 -36.96 32.48
CA VAL A 163 -3.88 -37.27 33.90
C VAL A 163 -4.77 -36.19 34.50
N ALA A 164 -5.94 -36.59 34.99
CA ALA A 164 -6.97 -35.69 35.52
C ALA A 164 -7.37 -34.55 34.56
N SER A 165 -7.19 -34.77 33.26
CA SER A 165 -7.25 -33.77 32.19
C SER A 165 -8.38 -34.13 31.22
N SER A 166 -9.41 -33.28 31.10
CA SER A 166 -10.67 -33.60 30.40
C SER A 166 -11.12 -32.52 29.41
N ASN A 167 -12.04 -32.88 28.51
CA ASN A 167 -12.59 -31.99 27.47
C ASN A 167 -11.54 -31.47 26.46
N ASN A 168 -10.37 -32.09 26.39
CA ASN A 168 -9.37 -31.77 25.38
C ASN A 168 -9.79 -32.37 24.03
N VAL A 169 -9.39 -31.74 22.92
CA VAL A 169 -9.68 -32.18 21.55
C VAL A 169 -8.38 -32.58 20.84
N ILE A 170 -8.22 -33.87 20.54
CA ILE A 170 -7.02 -34.47 19.95
C ILE A 170 -7.38 -35.02 18.56
N ARG A 171 -6.90 -34.40 17.47
CA ARG A 171 -7.28 -34.77 16.09
C ARG A 171 -6.20 -34.53 15.05
N GLY A 172 -6.12 -35.38 14.04
CA GLY A 172 -5.17 -35.26 12.93
C GLY A 172 -3.70 -35.45 13.32
N ASN A 173 -3.42 -35.99 14.51
CA ASN A 173 -2.05 -36.26 14.95
C ASN A 173 -1.58 -37.64 14.43
N TYR A 174 -0.26 -37.85 14.40
CA TYR A 174 0.38 -39.14 14.16
C TYR A 174 0.96 -39.65 15.48
N PHE A 175 0.56 -40.85 15.90
CA PHE A 175 1.13 -41.52 17.07
C PHE A 175 1.83 -42.83 16.66
N ASP A 176 3.14 -42.90 16.97
CA ASP A 176 3.96 -44.09 16.75
C ASP A 176 5.05 -44.27 17.83
N ASN A 177 4.66 -44.83 18.97
CA ASN A 177 5.44 -44.86 20.22
C ASN A 177 5.35 -46.24 20.90
N THR A 178 6.08 -46.46 22.00
CA THR A 178 5.97 -47.69 22.80
C THR A 178 4.53 -47.97 23.27
N GLU A 179 3.81 -46.90 23.63
CA GLU A 179 2.38 -46.86 23.93
C GLU A 179 1.84 -45.56 23.31
N ASN A 180 0.83 -45.61 22.44
CA ASN A 180 0.47 -44.40 21.68
C ASN A 180 -0.26 -43.34 22.52
N ALA A 181 -1.22 -43.73 23.35
CA ALA A 181 -1.92 -42.83 24.26
C ALA A 181 -2.25 -43.46 25.61
N ARG A 182 -2.28 -42.64 26.67
CA ARG A 182 -2.80 -43.01 27.99
C ARG A 182 -3.72 -41.90 28.51
N ASP A 183 -4.99 -42.20 28.68
CA ASP A 183 -6.02 -41.26 29.16
C ASP A 183 -6.73 -41.81 30.41
N ASN A 184 -7.17 -40.94 31.32
CA ASN A 184 -7.96 -41.30 32.51
C ASN A 184 -9.18 -40.38 32.77
N LYS A 185 -9.57 -39.56 31.80
CA LYS A 185 -10.82 -38.79 31.78
C LYS A 185 -11.43 -38.81 30.38
N PHE A 186 -12.64 -38.25 30.23
CA PHE A 186 -13.25 -38.08 28.92
C PHE A 186 -12.54 -36.97 28.15
N ASN A 187 -12.01 -37.33 26.98
CA ASN A 187 -11.45 -36.41 25.98
C ASN A 187 -11.96 -36.81 24.59
N VAL A 188 -11.97 -35.85 23.66
CA VAL A 188 -12.52 -36.02 22.32
C VAL A 188 -11.37 -36.30 21.36
N TRP A 189 -11.27 -37.54 20.89
CA TRP A 189 -10.15 -38.02 20.07
C TRP A 189 -10.40 -37.90 18.56
N ASN A 190 -11.35 -37.06 18.16
CA ASN A 190 -11.58 -36.66 16.78
C ASN A 190 -12.23 -35.26 16.71
N GLY A 191 -12.47 -34.74 15.51
CA GLY A 191 -13.15 -33.45 15.35
C GLY A 191 -13.32 -33.03 13.89
N GLY A 192 -13.95 -33.90 13.10
CA GLY A 192 -14.01 -33.84 11.64
C GLY A 192 -12.95 -34.70 10.95
N THR A 193 -11.86 -35.01 11.66
CA THR A 193 -10.91 -36.10 11.39
C THR A 193 -10.50 -36.73 12.73
N GLY A 194 -10.07 -37.99 12.74
CA GLY A 194 -9.39 -38.62 13.87
C GLY A 194 -7.87 -38.56 13.73
N ASN A 195 -7.14 -39.49 14.35
CA ASN A 195 -5.67 -39.53 14.39
C ASN A 195 -5.13 -40.80 13.72
N TYR A 196 -3.88 -40.78 13.28
CA TYR A 196 -3.17 -41.98 12.87
C TYR A 196 -2.54 -42.67 14.10
N TRP A 197 -2.62 -44.00 14.13
CA TRP A 197 -2.20 -44.84 15.25
C TRP A 197 -1.41 -46.05 14.70
N SER A 198 -0.11 -46.16 14.93
CA SER A 198 0.71 -47.24 14.35
C SER A 198 0.34 -48.66 14.85
N ASP A 199 -0.30 -48.74 16.01
CA ASP A 199 -0.85 -49.96 16.61
C ASP A 199 -2.28 -50.29 16.13
N TYR A 200 -2.94 -49.45 15.33
CA TYR A 200 -4.26 -49.75 14.77
C TYR A 200 -4.24 -50.96 13.82
N LYS A 201 -5.25 -51.84 13.93
CA LYS A 201 -5.37 -53.08 13.14
C LYS A 201 -6.77 -53.27 12.54
N GLY A 202 -7.54 -52.19 12.40
CA GLY A 202 -8.81 -52.22 11.67
C GLY A 202 -8.62 -52.22 10.16
N THR A 203 -9.73 -52.09 9.45
CA THR A 203 -9.82 -52.08 7.99
C THR A 203 -10.44 -50.77 7.51
N ASP A 204 -10.21 -50.46 6.25
CA ASP A 204 -10.97 -49.49 5.46
C ASP A 204 -11.54 -50.28 4.27
N GLU A 205 -12.82 -50.65 4.37
CA GLU A 205 -13.53 -51.39 3.32
C GLU A 205 -14.05 -50.46 2.20
N ASN A 206 -14.06 -49.15 2.42
CA ASN A 206 -14.72 -48.18 1.53
C ASN A 206 -13.72 -47.39 0.63
N GLY A 207 -12.47 -47.26 1.08
CA GLY A 207 -11.36 -46.60 0.39
C GLY A 207 -11.20 -45.10 0.68
N ASP A 208 -11.80 -44.55 1.73
CA ASP A 208 -11.73 -43.12 2.07
C ASP A 208 -10.52 -42.72 2.96
N GLY A 209 -9.76 -43.71 3.46
CA GLY A 209 -8.58 -43.51 4.30
C GLY A 209 -8.87 -43.46 5.80
N ILE A 210 -10.12 -43.66 6.23
CA ILE A 210 -10.54 -43.76 7.62
C ILE A 210 -10.89 -45.22 7.95
N GLY A 211 -10.43 -45.72 9.09
CA GLY A 211 -10.70 -47.08 9.52
C GLY A 211 -12.13 -47.26 10.08
N ASP A 212 -12.86 -48.25 9.57
CA ASP A 212 -14.26 -48.56 9.90
C ASP A 212 -14.48 -48.90 11.39
N ALA A 213 -13.44 -49.37 12.08
CA ALA A 213 -13.47 -49.71 13.50
C ALA A 213 -12.88 -48.57 14.36
N ALA A 214 -13.61 -48.09 15.35
CA ALA A 214 -13.12 -47.04 16.24
C ALA A 214 -11.92 -47.50 17.10
N TYR A 215 -10.91 -46.65 17.29
CA TYR A 215 -9.76 -46.89 18.18
C TYR A 215 -10.08 -46.41 19.60
N ALA A 216 -10.11 -47.33 20.55
CA ALA A 216 -10.57 -47.04 21.91
C ALA A 216 -9.41 -46.72 22.87
N VAL A 217 -9.13 -45.42 23.06
CA VAL A 217 -8.03 -44.91 23.89
C VAL A 217 -8.23 -45.19 25.38
N ASN A 218 -9.45 -44.95 25.89
CA ASN A 218 -9.90 -45.45 27.18
C ASN A 218 -11.42 -45.71 27.13
N PRO A 219 -11.84 -46.98 27.00
CA PRO A 219 -13.25 -47.36 26.97
C PRO A 219 -14.03 -46.97 28.25
N GLU A 220 -13.42 -47.06 29.43
CA GLU A 220 -14.06 -46.76 30.72
C GLU A 220 -14.36 -45.27 30.88
N ALA A 221 -13.52 -44.42 30.30
CA ALA A 221 -13.70 -42.97 30.28
C ALA A 221 -14.57 -42.48 29.10
N GLY A 222 -14.90 -43.34 28.14
CA GLY A 222 -15.57 -42.98 26.89
C GLY A 222 -14.66 -42.30 25.86
N SER A 223 -13.35 -42.25 26.10
CA SER A 223 -12.34 -41.66 25.21
C SER A 223 -12.05 -42.61 24.04
N ILE A 224 -12.66 -42.33 22.89
CA ILE A 224 -12.62 -43.16 21.69
C ILE A 224 -12.41 -42.25 20.46
N ASP A 225 -11.50 -42.64 19.58
CA ASP A 225 -11.35 -42.08 18.24
C ASP A 225 -12.24 -42.87 17.28
N TYR A 226 -13.34 -42.26 16.82
CA TYR A 226 -14.27 -42.87 15.87
C TYR A 226 -13.89 -42.65 14.40
N MET A 227 -12.73 -42.03 14.12
CA MET A 227 -12.26 -41.76 12.75
C MET A 227 -10.73 -41.99 12.62
N PRO A 228 -10.18 -43.13 13.09
CA PRO A 228 -8.75 -43.39 13.03
C PRO A 228 -8.28 -43.40 11.58
N LEU A 229 -7.12 -42.80 11.29
CA LEU A 229 -6.60 -42.67 9.94
C LEU A 229 -5.78 -43.92 9.57
N MET A 230 -6.02 -44.47 8.38
CA MET A 230 -5.30 -45.64 7.85
C MET A 230 -3.86 -45.30 7.44
N GLU A 231 -3.65 -44.10 6.92
CA GLU A 231 -2.33 -43.54 6.58
C GLU A 231 -2.25 -42.10 7.06
N TYR A 232 -1.03 -41.62 7.32
CA TYR A 232 -0.79 -40.24 7.72
C TYR A 232 -0.32 -39.37 6.55
N VAL A 233 -1.27 -38.64 5.98
CA VAL A 233 -1.00 -37.64 4.95
C VAL A 233 -0.32 -36.42 5.57
N GLN A 234 1.00 -36.30 5.39
CA GLN A 234 1.73 -35.10 5.78
C GLN A 234 1.19 -33.87 5.03
N THR A 235 1.02 -32.75 5.74
CA THR A 235 0.64 -31.47 5.13
C THR A 235 1.74 -31.00 4.15
N PRO A 236 1.39 -30.62 2.91
CA PRO A 236 2.38 -30.14 1.93
C PRO A 236 3.23 -28.96 2.44
N PRO A 237 4.52 -28.88 2.06
CA PRO A 237 5.40 -27.82 2.52
C PRO A 237 4.94 -26.44 2.05
N VAL A 238 5.03 -25.45 2.94
CA VAL A 238 4.61 -24.07 2.65
C VAL A 238 5.70 -23.37 1.83
N LEU A 239 5.46 -23.23 0.53
CA LEU A 239 6.39 -22.55 -0.38
C LEU A 239 6.41 -21.02 -0.16
N PRO A 240 7.55 -20.34 -0.35
CA PRO A 240 7.63 -18.90 -0.32
C PRO A 240 7.16 -18.30 -1.64
N LYS A 241 6.80 -17.02 -1.63
CA LYS A 241 6.24 -16.34 -2.82
C LYS A 241 6.67 -14.89 -2.85
N ALA A 242 7.62 -14.57 -3.73
CA ALA A 242 8.05 -13.18 -3.92
C ALA A 242 6.91 -12.34 -4.50
N ARG A 243 6.73 -11.14 -3.96
CA ARG A 243 5.86 -10.12 -4.52
C ARG A 243 6.33 -8.75 -4.04
N PHE A 244 6.46 -7.80 -4.96
CA PHE A 244 6.83 -6.43 -4.61
C PHE A 244 6.22 -5.41 -5.58
N THR A 245 6.35 -4.13 -5.22
CA THR A 245 6.06 -2.98 -6.10
C THR A 245 7.21 -1.98 -6.05
N SER A 246 7.48 -1.25 -7.14
CA SER A 246 8.26 -0.01 -7.10
C SER A 246 7.34 1.22 -7.04
N ASP A 247 7.87 2.40 -6.66
CA ASP A 247 7.14 3.68 -6.73
C ASP A 247 7.17 4.32 -8.12
N VAL A 248 8.17 3.98 -8.95
CA VAL A 248 8.26 4.30 -10.38
C VAL A 248 8.83 3.12 -11.18
N THR A 249 8.56 3.08 -12.49
CA THR A 249 9.17 2.11 -13.43
C THR A 249 9.96 2.76 -14.56
N GLU A 250 9.88 4.09 -14.71
CA GLU A 250 10.60 4.85 -15.74
C GLU A 250 10.99 6.24 -15.22
N GLY A 251 12.08 6.80 -15.75
CA GLY A 251 12.45 8.21 -15.55
C GLY A 251 13.92 8.52 -15.90
N PRO A 252 14.31 9.80 -15.96
CA PRO A 252 15.66 10.21 -16.35
C PRO A 252 16.72 9.88 -15.29
N ALA A 253 17.95 9.62 -15.74
CA ALA A 253 19.10 9.49 -14.84
C ALA A 253 19.44 10.82 -14.13
N PRO A 254 19.71 10.84 -12.81
CA PRO A 254 19.72 9.71 -11.89
C PRO A 254 18.32 9.39 -11.33
N LEU A 255 17.80 8.19 -11.66
CA LEU A 255 16.48 7.74 -11.20
C LEU A 255 16.61 7.07 -9.83
N SER A 256 15.88 7.56 -8.83
CA SER A 256 15.80 6.94 -7.50
C SER A 256 14.46 6.24 -7.30
N VAL A 257 14.49 4.95 -6.99
CA VAL A 257 13.34 4.05 -6.93
C VAL A 257 13.25 3.44 -5.53
N LYS A 258 12.06 3.43 -4.94
CA LYS A 258 11.76 2.74 -3.69
C LYS A 258 10.97 1.48 -3.98
N PHE A 259 11.37 0.37 -3.36
CA PHE A 259 10.70 -0.90 -3.49
C PHE A 259 10.00 -1.26 -2.17
N LYS A 260 8.81 -1.85 -2.30
CA LYS A 260 8.01 -2.34 -1.17
C LYS A 260 7.75 -3.83 -1.31
N ASP A 261 8.20 -4.60 -0.32
CA ASP A 261 8.04 -6.04 -0.23
C ASP A 261 6.65 -6.42 0.32
N PHE A 262 6.02 -7.38 -0.35
CA PHE A 262 4.72 -7.98 -0.03
C PHE A 262 4.78 -9.52 -0.14
N SER A 263 5.98 -10.09 0.01
CA SER A 263 6.26 -11.52 -0.16
C SER A 263 5.72 -12.36 0.99
N GLU A 264 5.24 -13.56 0.66
CA GLU A 264 4.56 -14.46 1.59
C GLU A 264 5.48 -15.66 1.94
N ASN A 265 5.39 -16.11 3.20
CA ASN A 265 6.07 -17.30 3.75
C ASN A 265 7.61 -17.34 3.63
N ALA A 266 8.28 -16.18 3.52
CA ALA A 266 9.72 -16.07 3.36
C ALA A 266 10.47 -15.78 4.67
N THR A 267 11.53 -16.54 4.96
CA THR A 267 12.52 -16.23 5.99
C THR A 267 13.59 -15.27 5.44
N SER A 268 14.17 -15.61 4.28
CA SER A 268 15.23 -14.84 3.62
C SER A 268 14.73 -13.99 2.44
N ARG A 269 15.48 -12.92 2.10
CA ARG A 269 15.23 -12.08 0.92
C ARG A 269 16.52 -11.50 0.35
N LEU A 270 16.62 -11.47 -0.97
CA LEU A 270 17.72 -10.91 -1.76
C LEU A 270 17.15 -10.14 -2.95
N TRP A 271 17.39 -8.84 -2.95
CA TRP A 271 17.20 -7.96 -4.10
C TRP A 271 18.44 -7.98 -4.98
N ASP A 272 18.26 -8.12 -6.29
CA ASP A 272 19.24 -7.71 -7.31
C ASP A 272 18.61 -6.56 -8.11
N PHE A 273 19.32 -5.43 -8.23
CA PHE A 273 18.82 -4.25 -8.92
C PHE A 273 19.11 -4.24 -10.43
N GLY A 274 19.80 -5.25 -10.96
CA GLY A 274 20.19 -5.37 -12.36
C GLY A 274 21.40 -4.52 -12.75
N ASP A 275 21.93 -3.68 -11.86
CA ASP A 275 23.13 -2.86 -12.06
C ASP A 275 24.39 -3.43 -11.36
N GLY A 276 24.32 -4.68 -10.90
CA GLY A 276 25.38 -5.37 -10.16
C GLY A 276 25.41 -5.07 -8.65
N LYS A 277 24.38 -4.41 -8.10
CA LYS A 277 24.21 -4.19 -6.66
C LYS A 277 23.01 -4.98 -6.13
N ALA A 278 23.10 -5.33 -4.85
CA ALA A 278 22.09 -6.13 -4.16
C ALA A 278 21.72 -5.53 -2.79
N SER A 279 20.62 -6.03 -2.20
CA SER A 279 20.20 -5.69 -0.83
C SER A 279 19.45 -6.84 -0.18
N SER A 280 19.55 -6.99 1.14
CA SER A 280 18.71 -7.90 1.95
C SER A 280 17.65 -7.16 2.78
N TYR A 281 17.57 -5.83 2.67
CA TYR A 281 16.60 -5.03 3.42
C TYR A 281 15.19 -5.23 2.86
N PRO A 282 14.12 -5.32 3.68
CA PRO A 282 12.77 -5.58 3.18
C PRO A 282 12.25 -4.51 2.20
N ASN A 283 12.43 -3.23 2.52
CA ASN A 283 11.93 -2.12 1.70
C ASN A 283 13.08 -1.19 1.31
N PRO A 284 13.90 -1.54 0.30
CA PRO A 284 15.08 -0.76 -0.07
C PRO A 284 14.71 0.45 -0.94
N GLN A 285 15.58 1.47 -0.91
CA GLN A 285 15.65 2.51 -1.93
C GLN A 285 16.98 2.37 -2.67
N HIS A 286 16.92 2.44 -4.00
CA HIS A 286 18.09 2.39 -4.88
C HIS A 286 18.12 3.61 -5.81
N THR A 287 19.28 3.91 -6.39
CA THR A 287 19.45 4.98 -7.37
C THR A 287 20.34 4.55 -8.53
N TYR A 288 19.75 4.57 -9.73
CA TYR A 288 20.42 4.34 -11.00
C TYR A 288 21.05 5.65 -11.48
N SER A 289 22.36 5.66 -11.68
CA SER A 289 23.12 6.87 -12.06
C SER A 289 23.47 6.97 -13.54
N LYS A 290 22.89 6.09 -14.37
CA LYS A 290 23.07 6.02 -15.83
C LYS A 290 21.77 5.56 -16.47
N GLU A 291 21.59 5.91 -17.74
CA GLU A 291 20.55 5.31 -18.59
C GLU A 291 20.76 3.80 -18.80
N GLY A 292 19.67 3.09 -19.06
CA GLY A 292 19.65 1.65 -19.28
C GLY A 292 18.36 0.98 -18.84
N ASN A 293 18.09 -0.20 -19.40
CA ASN A 293 17.01 -1.08 -18.96
C ASN A 293 17.54 -2.04 -17.89
N TYR A 294 17.06 -1.90 -16.66
CA TYR A 294 17.46 -2.71 -15.52
C TYR A 294 16.34 -3.68 -15.14
N VAL A 295 16.64 -4.96 -15.01
CA VAL A 295 15.68 -5.96 -14.48
C VAL A 295 15.93 -6.09 -12.98
N VAL A 296 15.04 -5.52 -12.18
CA VAL A 296 15.05 -5.71 -10.73
C VAL A 296 14.43 -7.06 -10.43
N SER A 297 15.11 -7.88 -9.63
CA SER A 297 14.53 -9.10 -9.07
C SER A 297 14.51 -9.06 -7.54
N LEU A 298 13.44 -9.60 -6.98
CA LEU A 298 13.36 -9.98 -5.57
C LEU A 298 13.28 -11.49 -5.53
N THR A 299 14.35 -12.14 -5.06
CA THR A 299 14.35 -13.55 -4.71
C THR A 299 14.13 -13.67 -3.21
N VAL A 300 13.11 -14.41 -2.81
CA VAL A 300 12.88 -14.78 -1.41
C VAL A 300 13.02 -16.29 -1.26
N SER A 301 13.37 -16.74 -0.05
CA SER A 301 13.41 -18.18 0.25
C SER A 301 12.83 -18.47 1.63
N ASN A 302 12.48 -19.74 1.81
CA ASN A 302 12.48 -20.40 3.10
C ASN A 302 13.24 -21.73 2.94
N GLU A 303 13.18 -22.62 3.93
CA GLU A 303 13.93 -23.89 3.86
C GLU A 303 13.29 -24.91 2.89
N ASN A 304 12.05 -24.67 2.43
CA ASN A 304 11.34 -25.57 1.52
C ASN A 304 11.66 -25.28 0.04
N ASP A 305 11.82 -24.01 -0.35
CA ASP A 305 12.11 -23.58 -1.73
C ASP A 305 12.57 -22.10 -1.81
N SER A 306 12.84 -21.61 -3.01
CA SER A 306 13.06 -20.20 -3.34
C SER A 306 12.13 -19.74 -4.46
N TYR A 307 11.67 -18.49 -4.40
CA TYR A 307 10.79 -17.90 -5.42
C TYR A 307 11.31 -16.52 -5.79
N SER A 308 11.36 -16.23 -7.09
CA SER A 308 11.78 -14.92 -7.62
C SER A 308 10.64 -14.21 -8.35
N ALA A 309 10.46 -12.93 -8.07
CA ALA A 309 9.66 -12.00 -8.86
C ALA A 309 10.58 -10.97 -9.52
N SER A 310 10.18 -10.36 -10.64
CA SER A 310 10.99 -9.35 -11.33
C SER A 310 10.15 -8.27 -12.00
N VAL A 311 10.71 -7.05 -12.07
CA VAL A 311 10.09 -5.86 -12.68
C VAL A 311 11.18 -5.09 -13.45
N PRO A 312 10.94 -4.68 -14.71
CA PRO A 312 11.86 -3.83 -15.44
C PRO A 312 11.75 -2.36 -14.97
N ILE A 313 12.90 -1.70 -14.89
CA ILE A 313 13.04 -0.26 -14.66
C ILE A 313 13.77 0.34 -15.87
N ASN A 314 13.13 1.26 -16.59
CA ASN A 314 13.71 1.95 -17.74
C ASN A 314 14.30 3.30 -17.30
N VAL A 315 15.62 3.44 -17.33
CA VAL A 315 16.27 4.71 -16.98
C VAL A 315 16.64 5.43 -18.27
N LEU A 316 16.01 6.59 -18.47
CA LEU A 316 16.15 7.41 -19.67
C LEU A 316 17.40 8.29 -19.62
N ASN A 317 17.91 8.65 -20.79
CA ASN A 317 18.96 9.67 -20.91
C ASN A 317 18.40 11.04 -20.49
N ALA A 318 19.13 11.75 -19.62
CA ALA A 318 18.68 13.03 -19.08
C ALA A 318 18.61 14.16 -20.13
N TYR A 319 19.37 14.05 -21.22
CA TYR A 319 19.38 15.03 -22.30
C TYR A 319 18.22 14.85 -23.28
N GLU A 320 17.76 13.61 -23.50
CA GLU A 320 16.67 13.30 -24.44
C GLU A 320 15.28 13.78 -23.96
N GLN A 321 15.12 14.11 -22.68
CA GLN A 321 13.91 14.79 -22.18
C GLN A 321 13.89 16.31 -22.40
N SER A 322 15.01 16.91 -22.84
CA SER A 322 14.96 18.26 -23.42
C SER A 322 14.70 18.14 -24.92
N GLY A 323 13.47 18.46 -25.34
CA GLY A 323 13.16 18.66 -26.75
C GLY A 323 14.04 19.77 -27.39
N PRO A 324 14.08 19.84 -28.73
CA PRO A 324 14.88 20.83 -29.46
C PRO A 324 14.56 22.25 -28.99
N ILE A 325 15.58 22.96 -28.49
CA ILE A 325 15.42 24.29 -27.91
C ILE A 325 15.30 25.30 -29.05
N LEU A 326 14.07 25.72 -29.34
CA LEU A 326 13.80 26.76 -30.34
C LEU A 326 14.36 28.13 -29.91
N PRO A 327 14.76 28.98 -30.87
CA PRO A 327 15.11 30.36 -30.60
C PRO A 327 13.83 31.14 -30.26
N LYS A 328 13.98 32.29 -29.60
CA LYS A 328 12.87 33.14 -29.16
C LYS A 328 13.19 34.58 -29.50
N ALA A 329 12.70 35.06 -30.64
CA ALA A 329 13.01 36.38 -31.15
C ALA A 329 12.41 37.48 -30.26
N GLN A 330 13.26 38.37 -29.73
CA GLN A 330 12.85 39.51 -28.90
C GLN A 330 13.74 40.73 -29.17
N PHE A 331 13.17 41.93 -29.17
CA PHE A 331 13.94 43.17 -29.26
C PHE A 331 13.32 44.33 -28.49
N ILE A 332 14.15 45.34 -28.23
CA ILE A 332 13.74 46.67 -27.74
C ILE A 332 14.21 47.75 -28.73
N TYR A 333 13.60 48.93 -28.66
CA TYR A 333 13.85 50.04 -29.59
C TYR A 333 13.56 51.39 -28.92
N ASN A 334 14.13 52.47 -29.44
CA ASN A 334 14.15 53.78 -28.75
C ASN A 334 12.99 54.75 -29.08
N SER A 335 12.17 54.51 -30.10
CA SER A 335 10.96 55.30 -30.40
C SER A 335 9.90 54.50 -31.15
N THR A 336 8.62 54.73 -30.82
CA THR A 336 7.45 54.14 -31.50
C THR A 336 7.01 54.89 -32.77
N GLY A 337 7.54 56.09 -33.01
CA GLY A 337 7.18 56.92 -34.17
C GLY A 337 7.88 58.27 -34.20
N GLY A 338 7.47 59.13 -35.13
CA GLY A 338 7.98 60.50 -35.29
C GLY A 338 8.05 60.94 -36.76
N HIS A 339 8.54 62.15 -37.01
CA HIS A 339 8.58 62.74 -38.36
C HIS A 339 9.83 62.34 -39.15
N VAL A 340 9.70 62.33 -40.48
CA VAL A 340 10.85 62.18 -41.39
C VAL A 340 11.90 63.30 -41.24
N PRO A 341 13.20 63.00 -41.29
CA PRO A 341 13.80 61.66 -41.27
C PRO A 341 13.81 61.09 -39.84
N LEU A 342 13.14 59.95 -39.62
CA LEU A 342 13.10 59.30 -38.31
C LEU A 342 14.24 58.29 -38.17
N VAL A 343 15.03 58.41 -37.10
CA VAL A 343 16.12 57.47 -36.78
C VAL A 343 15.71 56.62 -35.58
N ILE A 344 15.71 55.30 -35.75
CA ILE A 344 15.44 54.34 -34.68
C ILE A 344 16.65 53.42 -34.51
N LYS A 345 17.05 53.23 -33.26
CA LYS A 345 18.02 52.23 -32.81
C LYS A 345 17.24 51.06 -32.23
N PHE A 346 17.56 49.86 -32.70
CA PHE A 346 17.02 48.61 -32.18
C PHE A 346 18.14 47.86 -31.44
N VAL A 347 17.77 47.03 -30.47
CA VAL A 347 18.67 46.15 -29.73
C VAL A 347 18.03 44.77 -29.65
N ASP A 348 18.71 43.78 -30.21
CA ASP A 348 18.37 42.36 -30.07
C ASP A 348 18.53 41.91 -28.60
N ILE A 349 17.50 41.21 -28.10
CA ILE A 349 17.49 40.54 -26.78
C ILE A 349 16.91 39.12 -26.91
N SER A 350 17.09 38.49 -28.07
CA SER A 350 16.56 37.15 -28.37
C SER A 350 17.25 36.07 -27.52
N GLU A 351 16.48 35.05 -27.11
CA GLU A 351 17.00 33.90 -26.37
C GLU A 351 17.27 32.72 -27.32
N ASN A 352 18.31 31.93 -27.02
CA ASN A 352 18.67 30.68 -27.70
C ASN A 352 18.92 30.79 -29.23
N ALA A 353 19.42 31.92 -29.72
CA ALA A 353 19.68 32.15 -31.15
C ALA A 353 21.18 32.16 -31.51
N ASP A 354 21.54 31.52 -32.61
CA ASP A 354 22.89 31.55 -33.21
C ASP A 354 23.06 32.73 -34.18
N CYS A 355 21.97 33.16 -34.82
CA CYS A 355 21.95 34.25 -35.78
C CYS A 355 20.63 35.03 -35.74
N VAL A 356 20.68 36.30 -36.11
CA VAL A 356 19.51 37.18 -36.22
C VAL A 356 19.52 37.98 -37.52
N THR A 357 18.34 38.20 -38.09
CA THR A 357 18.11 39.02 -39.29
C THR A 357 16.95 39.98 -39.07
N TRP A 358 17.21 41.26 -39.33
CA TRP A 358 16.23 42.34 -39.32
C TRP A 358 15.68 42.60 -40.71
N ASN A 359 14.40 42.94 -40.80
CA ASN A 359 13.77 43.59 -41.93
C ASN A 359 13.05 44.84 -41.42
N PHE A 360 13.31 46.01 -41.99
CA PHE A 360 12.73 47.28 -41.52
C PHE A 360 11.40 47.66 -42.20
N GLY A 361 10.88 46.80 -43.09
CA GLY A 361 9.63 47.05 -43.81
C GLY A 361 9.74 48.08 -44.95
N ASP A 362 10.88 48.75 -45.10
CA ASP A 362 11.18 49.68 -46.20
C ASP A 362 11.95 49.02 -47.37
N GLY A 363 12.10 47.69 -47.32
CA GLY A 363 12.88 46.89 -48.26
C GLY A 363 14.35 46.69 -47.88
N LYS A 364 14.82 47.26 -46.75
CA LYS A 364 16.18 47.04 -46.24
C LYS A 364 16.20 46.05 -45.07
N THR A 365 17.36 45.42 -44.89
CA THR A 365 17.63 44.42 -43.85
C THR A 365 18.93 44.72 -43.11
N SER A 366 19.17 44.01 -42.00
CA SER A 366 20.45 44.03 -41.28
C SER A 366 20.71 42.70 -40.58
N CYS A 367 21.97 42.38 -40.30
CA CYS A 367 22.41 41.24 -39.49
C CYS A 367 23.23 41.67 -38.25
N CYS A 368 23.21 42.95 -37.90
CA CYS A 368 23.82 43.46 -36.66
C CYS A 368 22.88 43.22 -35.46
N SER A 369 23.40 42.99 -34.27
CA SER A 369 22.62 42.92 -33.03
C SER A 369 21.99 44.28 -32.64
N GLU A 370 22.68 45.38 -32.93
CA GLU A 370 22.26 46.75 -32.61
C GLU A 370 22.21 47.64 -33.87
N PRO A 371 21.21 47.48 -34.76
CA PRO A 371 21.11 48.31 -35.95
C PRO A 371 20.50 49.68 -35.66
N GLU A 372 21.07 50.70 -36.28
CA GLU A 372 20.49 52.04 -36.38
C GLU A 372 19.96 52.24 -37.80
N HIS A 373 18.67 52.52 -37.93
CA HIS A 373 17.98 52.64 -39.21
C HIS A 373 17.28 54.00 -39.35
N THR A 374 17.17 54.50 -40.59
CA THR A 374 16.63 55.84 -40.91
C THR A 374 15.52 55.74 -41.94
N PHE A 375 14.32 56.13 -41.54
CA PHE A 375 13.14 56.22 -42.39
C PHE A 375 13.04 57.60 -43.03
N CYS A 376 13.26 57.65 -44.36
CA CYS A 376 13.30 58.90 -45.12
C CYS A 376 11.95 59.34 -45.73
N CYS A 377 10.90 58.52 -45.60
CA CYS A 377 9.58 58.77 -46.17
C CYS A 377 8.48 58.48 -45.14
N PRO A 378 7.34 59.20 -45.16
CA PRO A 378 6.21 58.88 -44.27
C PRO A 378 5.55 57.57 -44.67
N GLY A 379 5.08 56.81 -43.68
CA GLY A 379 4.44 55.51 -43.88
C GLY A 379 4.40 54.66 -42.61
N ASN A 380 3.60 53.59 -42.65
CA ASN A 380 3.61 52.55 -41.63
C ASN A 380 4.61 51.47 -42.04
N TYR A 381 5.63 51.26 -41.24
CA TYR A 381 6.69 50.28 -41.47
C TYR A 381 6.56 49.14 -40.47
N THR A 382 6.52 47.89 -40.96
CA THR A 382 6.56 46.70 -40.10
C THR A 382 8.00 46.25 -39.98
N ILE A 383 8.61 46.47 -38.81
CA ILE A 383 9.95 45.97 -38.51
C ILE A 383 9.82 44.58 -37.92
N SER A 384 10.52 43.60 -38.49
CA SER A 384 10.61 42.25 -37.94
C SER A 384 12.04 41.85 -37.62
N LEU A 385 12.20 41.12 -36.52
CA LEU A 385 13.41 40.41 -36.16
C LEU A 385 13.13 38.91 -36.29
N THR A 386 13.97 38.21 -37.04
CA THR A 386 13.95 36.75 -37.16
C THR A 386 15.22 36.20 -36.53
N ALA A 387 15.05 35.32 -35.54
CA ALA A 387 16.12 34.67 -34.80
C ALA A 387 16.15 33.17 -35.14
N THR A 388 17.33 32.64 -35.40
CA THR A 388 17.53 31.27 -35.89
C THR A 388 18.59 30.53 -35.07
N ASN A 389 18.45 29.21 -34.99
CA ASN A 389 19.48 28.30 -34.47
C ASN A 389 19.40 26.94 -35.21
N GLU A 390 20.24 25.98 -34.85
CA GLU A 390 20.22 24.63 -35.45
C GLU A 390 18.88 23.87 -35.30
N ASN A 391 18.06 24.24 -34.33
CA ASN A 391 16.79 23.59 -33.97
C ASN A 391 15.55 24.25 -34.61
N GLY A 392 15.65 25.46 -35.16
CA GLY A 392 14.53 26.13 -35.81
C GLY A 392 14.64 27.65 -35.93
N THR A 393 13.49 28.32 -35.94
CA THR A 393 13.37 29.76 -36.20
C THR A 393 12.19 30.37 -35.44
N SER A 394 12.35 31.61 -35.00
CA SER A 394 11.31 32.42 -34.36
C SER A 394 11.36 33.83 -34.95
N SER A 395 10.21 34.50 -35.05
CA SER A 395 10.13 35.87 -35.52
C SER A 395 9.21 36.70 -34.62
N THR A 396 9.56 37.96 -34.43
CA THR A 396 8.72 38.96 -33.74
C THR A 396 8.72 40.26 -34.54
N SER A 397 7.69 41.09 -34.39
CA SER A 397 7.56 42.32 -35.18
C SER A 397 6.80 43.45 -34.48
N VAL A 398 7.04 44.68 -34.93
CA VAL A 398 6.35 45.88 -34.49
C VAL A 398 6.06 46.80 -35.67
N VAL A 399 4.95 47.54 -35.62
CA VAL A 399 4.62 48.58 -36.60
C VAL A 399 5.04 49.95 -36.04
N VAL A 400 5.85 50.68 -36.80
CA VAL A 400 6.22 52.08 -36.53
C VAL A 400 5.50 52.97 -37.54
N ASN A 401 4.83 54.02 -37.05
CA ASN A 401 4.24 55.06 -37.90
C ASN A 401 5.22 56.23 -38.04
N VAL A 402 5.64 56.49 -39.27
CA VAL A 402 6.54 57.60 -39.63
C VAL A 402 5.71 58.70 -40.28
N LEU A 403 5.66 59.85 -39.64
CA LEU A 403 4.84 60.99 -40.05
C LEU A 403 5.58 61.93 -41.00
N LYS A 404 4.81 62.75 -41.71
CA LYS A 404 5.35 63.87 -42.48
C LYS A 404 5.85 64.97 -41.54
N ALA A 405 6.88 65.69 -41.94
CA ALA A 405 7.33 66.87 -41.20
C ALA A 405 6.27 67.99 -41.31
N GLY A 406 5.66 68.37 -40.17
CA GLY A 406 4.73 69.50 -40.08
C GLY A 406 3.26 69.17 -39.80
N GLU A 407 2.91 67.94 -39.45
CA GLU A 407 1.56 67.55 -39.00
C GLU A 407 1.62 67.19 -37.50
N GLU A 408 0.76 67.77 -36.66
CA GLU A 408 0.73 67.48 -35.20
C GLU A 408 0.01 66.15 -34.88
N ASP A 409 0.46 65.47 -33.82
CA ASP A 409 -0.08 64.19 -33.38
C ASP A 409 -1.47 64.31 -32.74
N VAL A 410 -2.49 63.77 -33.39
CA VAL A 410 -3.83 63.55 -32.80
C VAL A 410 -3.79 62.25 -31.99
N GLY A 411 -3.02 62.27 -30.91
CA GLY A 411 -2.58 61.09 -30.19
C GLY A 411 -3.69 60.30 -29.47
N VAL A 412 -3.50 58.98 -29.37
CA VAL A 412 -4.37 58.09 -28.59
C VAL A 412 -3.77 57.85 -27.21
N ALA A 413 -4.07 58.74 -26.27
CA ALA A 413 -3.74 58.57 -24.86
C ALA A 413 -4.96 58.10 -24.05
N LYS A 414 -5.06 56.79 -23.79
CA LYS A 414 -5.77 56.21 -22.63
C LYS A 414 -4.90 55.08 -22.08
N SER A 415 -4.19 55.28 -20.98
CA SER A 415 -4.65 55.43 -19.58
C SER A 415 -4.79 54.07 -18.89
N ILE A 416 -4.30 53.99 -17.66
CA ILE A 416 -4.00 52.74 -16.93
C ILE A 416 -5.04 52.52 -15.82
N TRP A 417 -5.35 51.25 -15.55
CA TRP A 417 -6.34 50.74 -14.55
C TRP A 417 -7.82 51.02 -14.94
N SER A 418 -8.81 50.24 -14.49
CA SER A 418 -8.85 49.25 -13.39
C SER A 418 -9.54 47.92 -13.78
N SER A 419 -9.67 47.01 -12.82
CA SER A 419 -10.27 45.68 -12.89
C SER A 419 -11.81 45.64 -12.77
N ASP A 420 -12.35 44.42 -13.01
CA ASP A 420 -13.63 43.86 -12.53
C ASP A 420 -14.96 44.32 -13.17
N GLY A 421 -15.95 43.40 -13.18
CA GLY A 421 -17.37 43.76 -13.02
C GLY A 421 -18.33 43.61 -14.21
N THR A 422 -18.60 42.36 -14.63
CA THR A 422 -19.96 41.80 -14.93
C THR A 422 -21.03 42.58 -15.73
N GLU A 423 -21.62 41.82 -16.67
CA GLU A 423 -23.05 41.76 -17.06
C GLU A 423 -23.71 42.68 -18.11
N ASN A 424 -24.55 42.00 -18.91
CA ASN A 424 -25.75 42.44 -19.65
C ASN A 424 -25.66 43.68 -20.57
N SER A 425 -25.84 43.55 -21.89
CA SER A 425 -27.09 43.26 -22.61
C SER A 425 -28.17 44.35 -22.39
N VAL A 426 -28.85 44.90 -23.40
CA VAL A 426 -29.36 44.28 -24.64
C VAL A 426 -29.40 45.21 -25.88
N ASN A 427 -28.99 44.64 -27.02
CA ASN A 427 -29.73 44.54 -28.30
C ASN A 427 -30.14 45.79 -29.15
N ALA A 428 -30.19 45.52 -30.47
CA ALA A 428 -30.88 46.23 -31.57
C ALA A 428 -30.42 47.65 -31.97
N GLY A 429 -29.97 47.93 -33.20
CA GLY A 429 -29.62 47.07 -34.35
C GLY A 429 -30.15 47.56 -35.71
N SER A 430 -29.70 46.93 -36.81
CA SER A 430 -30.17 47.10 -38.22
C SER A 430 -29.92 48.50 -38.85
N ILE A 431 -29.82 48.75 -40.17
CA ILE A 431 -29.81 47.97 -41.44
C ILE A 431 -29.24 48.92 -42.55
N SER A 432 -28.77 48.58 -43.77
CA SER A 432 -28.60 47.35 -44.59
C SER A 432 -27.57 47.63 -45.72
N ASP A 433 -26.65 46.69 -46.00
CA ASP A 433 -26.24 46.14 -47.34
C ASP A 433 -25.85 47.12 -48.51
N GLU A 434 -25.29 46.74 -49.69
CA GLU A 434 -25.01 45.44 -50.35
C GLU A 434 -23.95 45.62 -51.50
N ASN A 435 -23.47 44.52 -52.12
CA ASN A 435 -22.89 44.42 -53.50
C ASN A 435 -21.47 44.99 -53.80
N ASN A 436 -20.60 44.39 -54.65
CA ASN A 436 -20.61 43.11 -55.41
C ASN A 436 -19.17 42.59 -55.72
N ARG A 437 -19.09 41.36 -56.26
CA ARG A 437 -17.91 40.49 -56.56
C ARG A 437 -16.95 40.92 -57.70
N PRO A 438 -15.71 40.40 -57.71
CA PRO A 438 -14.96 39.99 -58.92
C PRO A 438 -15.04 38.46 -59.19
N ASN A 439 -14.56 37.97 -60.34
CA ASN A 439 -14.60 36.54 -60.72
C ASN A 439 -13.53 36.16 -61.78
N VAL A 440 -13.16 34.86 -61.85
CA VAL A 440 -12.24 34.18 -62.81
C VAL A 440 -10.75 34.61 -62.72
N VAL A 441 -9.70 33.82 -62.42
CA VAL A 441 -9.35 32.36 -62.39
C VAL A 441 -8.47 31.88 -63.56
N ASN A 442 -7.31 31.29 -63.21
CA ASN A 442 -6.41 30.29 -63.87
C ASN A 442 -4.96 30.56 -63.38
N GLU A 443 -4.31 29.70 -62.58
CA GLU A 443 -3.67 28.38 -62.90
C GLU A 443 -2.32 28.51 -63.66
N THR A 444 -1.23 27.80 -63.35
CA THR A 444 -0.99 26.56 -62.55
C THR A 444 0.35 26.57 -61.75
N ASP A 445 0.47 25.71 -60.72
CA ASP A 445 1.68 24.92 -60.28
C ASP A 445 2.97 25.62 -59.74
N THR A 446 3.72 25.09 -58.75
CA THR A 446 3.66 23.85 -57.92
C THR A 446 4.04 24.07 -56.42
N ASP A 447 3.82 23.01 -55.60
CA ASP A 447 4.59 22.54 -54.42
C ASP A 447 4.32 23.02 -52.95
N ALA A 448 4.28 21.98 -52.09
CA ALA A 448 4.67 21.86 -50.67
C ALA A 448 3.77 22.33 -49.47
N VAL A 449 3.11 21.32 -48.86
CA VAL A 449 3.16 20.90 -47.41
C VAL A 449 2.72 21.87 -46.28
N GLU A 450 1.70 21.42 -45.51
CA GLU A 450 1.33 21.74 -44.09
C GLU A 450 1.06 23.22 -43.68
N ASP A 451 0.13 23.60 -42.77
CA ASP A 451 -1.13 23.02 -42.23
C ASP A 451 -1.99 24.25 -41.75
N ILE A 452 -2.83 24.42 -40.70
CA ILE A 452 -3.29 23.72 -39.47
C ILE A 452 -4.73 24.16 -39.15
N GLY A 453 -5.58 23.27 -38.61
CA GLY A 453 -6.77 23.60 -37.79
C GLY A 453 -8.13 23.73 -38.51
N ASP A 454 -9.28 23.58 -37.84
CA ASP A 454 -9.49 23.29 -36.41
C ASP A 454 -10.93 22.79 -36.11
N LEU A 455 -11.09 21.93 -35.07
CA LEU A 455 -12.30 21.68 -34.24
C LEU A 455 -13.64 21.23 -34.94
N GLU A 456 -14.57 20.45 -34.35
CA GLU A 456 -14.71 19.84 -33.02
C GLU A 456 -15.65 18.59 -33.04
N LEU A 457 -15.60 17.77 -31.97
CA LEU A 457 -16.65 16.88 -31.40
C LEU A 457 -17.69 16.13 -32.28
N ILE A 458 -17.83 14.79 -32.09
CA ILE A 458 -19.00 14.15 -31.42
C ILE A 458 -18.92 12.60 -31.38
N SER A 459 -19.25 12.04 -30.21
CA SER A 459 -19.65 10.64 -29.93
C SER A 459 -18.64 9.50 -30.14
N SER A 460 -18.49 8.68 -29.10
CA SER A 460 -17.90 7.35 -29.14
C SER A 460 -18.95 6.29 -29.53
N LYS A 461 -18.58 5.39 -30.44
CA LYS A 461 -19.15 4.03 -30.53
C LYS A 461 -18.02 3.03 -30.70
N ALA A 462 -17.75 2.26 -29.65
CA ALA A 462 -16.86 1.12 -29.75
C ALA A 462 -17.48 0.06 -30.68
N ASN A 463 -16.69 -0.46 -31.61
CA ASN A 463 -17.04 -1.63 -32.40
C ASN A 463 -15.83 -2.56 -32.46
N THR A 464 -15.93 -3.73 -31.83
CA THR A 464 -14.82 -4.66 -31.63
C THR A 464 -14.80 -5.74 -32.71
N GLY A 465 -13.85 -5.64 -33.64
CA GLY A 465 -13.22 -6.78 -34.31
C GLY A 465 -11.74 -6.81 -33.92
N SER A 466 -11.01 -7.91 -33.97
CA SER A 466 -11.28 -9.26 -34.50
C SER A 466 -10.50 -10.26 -33.60
N LEU A 467 -10.77 -11.56 -33.49
CA LEU A 467 -10.65 -12.57 -34.54
C LEU A 467 -11.40 -13.85 -34.20
N GLU A 468 -11.81 -14.56 -35.25
CA GLU A 468 -12.24 -15.96 -35.20
C GLU A 468 -11.03 -16.88 -34.97
N ASN A 469 -11.23 -18.02 -34.30
CA ASN A 469 -10.65 -19.27 -34.76
C ASN A 469 -11.54 -20.46 -34.38
N SER A 470 -11.58 -21.48 -35.23
CA SER A 470 -12.52 -22.60 -35.15
C SER A 470 -11.79 -23.93 -34.96
N ILE A 471 -12.31 -24.79 -34.08
CA ILE A 471 -12.14 -26.25 -34.17
C ILE A 471 -13.51 -26.89 -33.93
N ALA A 472 -13.90 -27.82 -34.80
CA ALA A 472 -15.15 -28.56 -34.72
C ALA A 472 -14.97 -29.93 -34.02
N GLY A 473 -16.06 -30.50 -33.50
CA GLY A 473 -16.08 -31.82 -32.89
C GLY A 473 -17.50 -32.34 -32.70
N ASP A 474 -18.02 -33.06 -33.70
CA ASP A 474 -19.37 -33.65 -33.66
C ASP A 474 -19.48 -34.84 -32.69
N ALA A 475 -20.58 -34.89 -31.93
CA ALA A 475 -21.13 -36.12 -31.38
C ALA A 475 -22.65 -36.00 -31.20
N SER A 476 -23.43 -36.69 -32.03
CA SER A 476 -24.90 -36.72 -31.98
C SER A 476 -25.45 -37.67 -30.93
N GLY A 477 -26.51 -37.30 -30.20
CA GLY A 477 -27.10 -38.15 -29.16
C GLY A 477 -28.56 -37.85 -28.77
N THR A 478 -29.49 -38.08 -29.70
CA THR A 478 -30.94 -38.35 -29.49
C THR A 478 -31.72 -37.60 -28.38
N ALA A 479 -32.73 -36.83 -28.80
CA ALA A 479 -33.84 -36.47 -27.92
C ALA A 479 -34.81 -37.64 -27.70
N ASP A 480 -35.50 -37.63 -26.55
CA ASP A 480 -36.90 -38.03 -26.46
C ASP A 480 -37.61 -37.09 -25.47
N GLY A 481 -38.93 -36.99 -25.54
CA GLY A 481 -39.68 -35.98 -24.80
C GLY A 481 -41.10 -36.39 -24.44
N SER A 482 -41.40 -36.35 -23.14
CA SER A 482 -42.76 -36.36 -22.60
C SER A 482 -42.90 -35.23 -21.58
N GLY A 483 -43.67 -34.21 -21.92
CA GLY A 483 -44.19 -33.29 -20.90
C GLY A 483 -45.43 -33.89 -20.25
N ASP A 484 -45.78 -33.37 -19.08
CA ASP A 484 -47.18 -33.10 -18.76
C ASP A 484 -47.26 -31.83 -17.90
N VAL A 485 -48.40 -31.16 -17.93
CA VAL A 485 -48.59 -29.81 -17.38
C VAL A 485 -49.70 -29.81 -16.35
N ASP A 486 -49.39 -29.39 -15.12
CA ASP A 486 -50.34 -28.82 -14.15
C ASP A 486 -49.57 -28.27 -12.91
N ASN A 487 -49.95 -27.19 -12.22
CA ASN A 487 -50.67 -25.98 -12.64
C ASN A 487 -50.61 -24.91 -11.51
N ILE A 488 -51.20 -23.73 -11.77
CA ILE A 488 -51.90 -22.85 -10.80
C ILE A 488 -51.08 -21.89 -9.89
N ILE A 489 -51.13 -20.62 -10.31
CA ILE A 489 -51.46 -19.38 -9.55
C ILE A 489 -50.44 -18.79 -8.55
N ASP A 490 -49.69 -17.81 -9.05
CA ASP A 490 -49.73 -16.37 -8.72
C ASP A 490 -50.12 -15.89 -7.31
N ALA A 491 -49.34 -14.93 -6.78
CA ALA A 491 -49.83 -13.56 -6.54
C ALA A 491 -48.66 -12.57 -6.29
N GLU A 492 -48.45 -11.65 -7.23
CA GLU A 492 -47.70 -10.40 -6.99
C GLU A 492 -48.63 -9.29 -6.45
N VAL A 493 -48.10 -8.06 -6.37
CA VAL A 493 -48.80 -6.75 -6.41
C VAL A 493 -49.16 -6.10 -5.07
N THR A 494 -48.19 -5.31 -4.58
CA THR A 494 -48.26 -3.85 -4.36
C THR A 494 -49.63 -3.18 -4.12
N GLU A 495 -49.76 -2.34 -3.08
CA GLU A 495 -49.90 -0.87 -3.25
C GLU A 495 -49.90 -0.06 -1.94
N ASN A 496 -49.73 1.26 -2.08
CA ASN A 496 -49.80 2.25 -1.00
C ASN A 496 -51.25 2.64 -0.69
N SER A 497 -51.57 2.98 0.56
CA SER A 497 -52.42 4.14 0.87
C SER A 497 -52.40 4.51 2.36
N GLU A 498 -52.49 5.80 2.65
CA GLU A 498 -52.65 6.33 4.01
C GLU A 498 -54.13 6.34 4.43
N SER A 499 -54.43 6.15 5.72
CA SER A 499 -54.70 7.31 6.60
C SER A 499 -55.40 6.95 7.93
N LYS A 500 -54.92 7.60 9.01
CA LYS A 500 -55.62 7.96 10.27
C LYS A 500 -56.22 6.83 11.15
N ALA A 501 -56.16 6.92 12.48
CA ALA A 501 -55.34 7.75 13.39
C ALA A 501 -55.55 7.25 14.84
N ASN A 502 -54.49 7.26 15.67
CA ASN A 502 -54.50 7.92 17.00
C ASN A 502 -53.21 7.73 17.82
N GLY A 503 -52.72 8.83 18.40
CA GLY A 503 -52.28 8.88 19.80
C GLY A 503 -51.00 8.13 20.22
N GLY A 504 -49.84 8.76 20.01
CA GLY A 504 -48.56 8.39 20.63
C GLY A 504 -47.45 9.26 20.06
N GLY A 505 -46.98 10.26 20.82
CA GLY A 505 -46.13 11.33 20.29
C GLY A 505 -44.67 11.20 20.68
N GLU A 506 -43.78 11.36 19.70
CA GLU A 506 -42.38 11.74 19.90
C GLU A 506 -42.01 12.83 18.87
N GLY A 507 -40.98 13.62 19.17
CA GLY A 507 -40.69 14.85 18.45
C GLY A 507 -40.04 14.63 17.08
N THR A 508 -40.60 15.21 16.03
CA THR A 508 -40.01 15.20 14.69
C THR A 508 -38.72 16.03 14.65
N GLY A 509 -37.57 15.37 14.75
CA GLY A 509 -36.27 15.98 14.46
C GLY A 509 -36.16 16.30 12.97
N ASN A 510 -36.17 17.59 12.61
CA ASN A 510 -35.96 18.00 11.22
C ASN A 510 -34.54 17.64 10.77
N ALA A 511 -34.42 16.68 9.86
CA ALA A 511 -33.16 16.34 9.21
C ALA A 511 -32.68 17.50 8.31
N ARG A 512 -31.86 18.38 8.88
CA ARG A 512 -31.18 19.46 8.13
C ARG A 512 -30.20 18.83 7.14
N ILE A 513 -30.41 19.03 5.85
CA ILE A 513 -29.39 18.75 4.84
C ILE A 513 -28.28 19.77 5.04
N ILE A 514 -27.14 19.33 5.57
CA ILE A 514 -25.95 20.17 5.77
C ILE A 514 -25.29 20.37 4.40
N HIS A 515 -25.33 21.61 3.90
CA HIS A 515 -24.69 21.96 2.63
C HIS A 515 -23.16 22.04 2.79
N ARG A 516 -22.40 21.85 1.69
CA ARG A 516 -20.92 21.84 1.70
C ARG A 516 -20.31 23.05 2.41
N GLU A 517 -20.93 24.21 2.28
CA GLU A 517 -20.50 25.47 2.89
C GLU A 517 -20.55 25.43 4.43
N GLU A 518 -21.52 24.72 5.02
CA GLU A 518 -21.60 24.52 6.48
C GLU A 518 -20.49 23.59 6.99
N LEU A 519 -20.08 22.60 6.16
CA LEU A 519 -18.99 21.67 6.49
C LEU A 519 -17.61 22.37 6.43
N GLU A 520 -17.38 23.21 5.42
CA GLU A 520 -16.16 24.03 5.33
C GLU A 520 -16.09 25.07 6.47
N ALA A 521 -17.22 25.67 6.88
CA ALA A 521 -17.25 26.57 8.04
C ALA A 521 -16.91 25.86 9.37
N ILE A 522 -17.31 24.59 9.55
CA ILE A 522 -16.92 23.77 10.71
C ILE A 522 -15.40 23.47 10.68
N LYS A 523 -14.88 23.08 9.53
CA LYS A 523 -13.44 22.83 9.28
C LYS A 523 -12.58 24.05 9.62
N ASP A 524 -12.93 25.23 9.11
CA ASP A 524 -12.20 26.48 9.40
C ASP A 524 -12.28 26.87 10.89
N SER A 525 -13.42 26.65 11.54
CA SER A 525 -13.58 26.85 12.99
C SER A 525 -12.66 25.95 13.82
N VAL A 526 -12.53 24.67 13.46
CA VAL A 526 -11.62 23.72 14.12
C VAL A 526 -10.15 24.12 13.90
N ILE A 527 -9.77 24.49 12.67
CA ILE A 527 -8.40 24.94 12.34
C ILE A 527 -8.03 26.21 13.13
N SER A 528 -8.92 27.21 13.14
CA SER A 528 -8.75 28.46 13.88
C SER A 528 -8.62 28.22 15.38
N THR A 529 -9.47 27.36 15.96
CA THR A 529 -9.46 27.06 17.39
C THR A 529 -8.18 26.32 17.81
N THR A 530 -7.72 25.36 17.02
CA THR A 530 -6.47 24.63 17.26
C THR A 530 -5.26 25.57 17.15
N SER A 531 -5.20 26.40 16.10
CA SER A 531 -4.12 27.38 15.92
C SER A 531 -4.07 28.41 17.05
N SER A 532 -5.24 28.87 17.51
CA SER A 532 -5.37 29.79 18.65
C SER A 532 -4.82 29.16 19.94
N LYS A 533 -5.22 27.93 20.27
CA LYS A 533 -4.71 27.21 21.45
C LYS A 533 -3.18 27.04 21.42
N ILE A 534 -2.63 26.56 20.31
CA ILE A 534 -1.19 26.37 20.15
C ILE A 534 -0.44 27.70 20.35
N LEU A 535 -0.95 28.80 19.79
CA LEU A 535 -0.36 30.13 19.98
C LEU A 535 -0.43 30.58 21.45
N THR A 536 -1.53 30.35 22.16
CA THR A 536 -1.66 30.72 23.58
C THR A 536 -0.85 29.86 24.54
N GLU A 537 -0.66 28.58 24.25
CA GLU A 537 0.04 27.63 25.13
C GLU A 537 1.55 27.56 24.85
N THR A 538 2.01 27.91 23.63
CA THR A 538 3.43 27.80 23.21
C THR A 538 4.08 29.11 22.78
N GLY A 539 3.30 30.17 22.49
CA GLY A 539 3.81 31.49 22.09
C GLY A 539 4.42 31.57 20.68
N LEU A 540 4.19 30.58 19.82
CA LEU A 540 4.78 30.49 18.47
C LEU A 540 3.72 30.51 17.35
N SER A 541 3.95 31.31 16.31
CA SER A 541 3.28 31.18 15.01
C SER A 541 4.09 30.26 14.09
N LEU A 542 3.42 29.43 13.28
CA LEU A 542 4.03 28.24 12.66
C LEU A 542 3.61 28.01 11.19
N GLU A 543 3.67 29.05 10.36
CA GLU A 543 3.09 29.10 9.00
C GLU A 543 3.55 28.04 7.97
N ASN A 544 4.56 27.21 8.24
CA ASN A 544 5.19 26.34 7.22
C ASN A 544 5.26 24.84 7.56
N GLU A 545 5.04 24.45 8.82
CA GLU A 545 4.82 23.02 9.19
C GLU A 545 3.32 22.67 9.11
N THR A 546 2.44 23.66 9.28
CA THR A 546 0.97 23.56 9.19
C THR A 546 0.51 22.85 7.93
N LEU A 547 1.04 23.18 6.74
CA LEU A 547 0.60 22.59 5.48
C LEU A 547 0.79 21.07 5.39
N LYS A 548 1.76 20.50 6.13
CA LYS A 548 1.98 19.05 6.21
C LYS A 548 1.08 18.39 7.25
N VAL A 549 0.93 19.02 8.42
CA VAL A 549 0.00 18.57 9.46
C VAL A 549 -1.44 18.59 8.94
N GLN A 550 -1.81 19.64 8.21
CA GLN A 550 -3.08 19.80 7.51
C GLN A 550 -3.32 18.65 6.52
N LYS A 551 -2.40 18.37 5.59
CA LYS A 551 -2.58 17.24 4.64
C LYS A 551 -2.73 15.88 5.33
N ASN A 552 -2.04 15.67 6.46
CA ASN A 552 -2.18 14.44 7.23
C ASN A 552 -3.54 14.35 7.95
N ILE A 553 -4.09 15.48 8.42
CA ILE A 553 -5.44 15.58 8.98
C ILE A 553 -6.50 15.37 7.88
N GLU A 554 -6.33 16.00 6.71
CA GLU A 554 -7.23 15.87 5.56
C GLU A 554 -7.34 14.41 5.08
N ALA A 555 -6.22 13.68 5.01
CA ALA A 555 -6.21 12.25 4.70
C ALA A 555 -6.91 11.42 5.80
N PHE A 556 -6.54 11.63 7.07
CA PHE A 556 -7.08 10.84 8.19
C PHE A 556 -8.58 11.02 8.39
N VAL A 557 -9.11 12.24 8.20
CA VAL A 557 -10.56 12.52 8.25
C VAL A 557 -11.29 11.90 7.06
N GLY A 558 -10.67 11.85 5.88
CA GLY A 558 -11.22 11.19 4.69
C GLY A 558 -11.45 9.69 4.90
N ASP A 559 -10.43 8.97 5.37
CA ASP A 559 -10.50 7.51 5.59
C ASP A 559 -11.41 7.11 6.78
N SER A 560 -11.69 8.04 7.70
CA SER A 560 -12.45 7.76 8.94
C SER A 560 -13.97 7.94 8.83
N LEU A 561 -14.50 8.36 7.68
CA LEU A 561 -15.92 8.68 7.49
C LEU A 561 -16.65 7.62 6.63
N PRO A 562 -17.39 6.67 7.24
CA PRO A 562 -18.25 5.76 6.47
C PRO A 562 -19.40 6.52 5.81
N GLY A 563 -19.71 6.17 4.56
CA GLY A 563 -20.77 6.82 3.79
C GLY A 563 -22.17 6.50 4.32
N SER A 564 -22.87 7.53 4.82
CA SER A 564 -24.19 7.47 5.49
C SER A 564 -24.17 6.76 6.88
N VAL A 565 -24.99 7.12 7.87
CA VAL A 565 -26.26 7.87 7.91
C VAL A 565 -26.31 8.82 9.13
N GLY A 566 -26.93 10.00 8.99
CA GLY A 566 -27.85 10.58 9.99
C GLY A 566 -27.36 11.15 11.35
N ASP A 567 -26.08 11.08 11.71
CA ASP A 567 -25.62 11.58 13.03
C ASP A 567 -25.81 13.10 13.21
N SER A 568 -26.16 13.52 14.43
CA SER A 568 -26.28 14.93 14.82
C SER A 568 -24.96 15.48 15.38
N LEU A 569 -24.78 16.81 15.31
CA LEU A 569 -23.52 17.49 15.66
C LEU A 569 -22.93 17.09 17.04
N PRO A 570 -23.70 17.04 18.15
CA PRO A 570 -23.15 16.64 19.46
C PRO A 570 -22.69 15.17 19.53
N GLU A 571 -23.23 14.31 18.67
CA GLU A 571 -22.88 12.89 18.61
C GLU A 571 -21.58 12.68 17.82
N MET A 572 -21.33 13.49 16.78
CA MET A 572 -20.03 13.56 16.11
C MET A 572 -18.93 14.08 17.05
N GLU A 573 -19.20 15.13 17.85
CA GLU A 573 -18.22 15.63 18.84
C GLU A 573 -17.82 14.54 19.85
N LYS A 574 -18.79 13.77 20.38
CA LYS A 574 -18.50 12.59 21.23
C LYS A 574 -17.67 11.52 20.53
N ARG A 575 -17.90 11.26 19.23
CA ARG A 575 -17.16 10.24 18.45
C ARG A 575 -15.72 10.67 18.13
N ILE A 576 -15.46 11.97 18.03
CA ILE A 576 -14.12 12.54 17.75
C ILE A 576 -13.31 12.75 19.04
N ALA A 577 -13.96 13.07 20.16
CA ALA A 577 -13.29 13.34 21.44
C ALA A 577 -12.22 12.30 21.90
N PRO A 578 -12.40 10.97 21.71
CA PRO A 578 -11.39 9.96 22.08
C PRO A 578 -10.08 10.04 21.29
N TRP A 579 -10.07 10.67 20.11
CA TRP A 579 -8.89 10.77 19.24
C TRP A 579 -8.04 12.02 19.52
N ILE A 580 -8.59 13.02 20.23
CA ILE A 580 -7.91 14.28 20.55
C ILE A 580 -6.59 14.06 21.34
N PRO A 581 -6.50 13.13 22.33
CA PRO A 581 -5.24 12.82 23.01
C PRO A 581 -4.15 12.28 22.05
N SER A 582 -4.53 11.47 21.06
CA SER A 582 -3.61 10.88 20.08
C SER A 582 -2.94 11.95 19.20
N PHE A 583 -3.68 12.99 18.82
CA PHE A 583 -3.15 14.14 18.08
C PHE A 583 -2.12 14.94 18.88
N LEU A 584 -2.32 15.11 20.19
CA LEU A 584 -1.36 15.78 21.08
C LEU A 584 -0.04 14.98 21.20
N GLY A 585 -0.12 13.64 21.27
CA GLY A 585 1.06 12.77 21.24
C GLY A 585 1.86 12.92 19.94
N LEU A 586 1.17 12.92 18.79
CA LEU A 586 1.78 13.10 17.46
C LEU A 586 2.48 14.47 17.32
N ALA A 587 1.87 15.55 17.82
CA ALA A 587 2.50 16.86 17.86
C ALA A 587 3.78 16.88 18.73
N GLY A 588 3.76 16.21 19.88
CA GLY A 588 4.93 16.05 20.76
C GLY A 588 6.10 15.29 20.10
N ILE A 589 5.80 14.26 19.30
CA ILE A 589 6.78 13.49 18.54
C ILE A 589 7.44 14.36 17.46
N VAL A 590 6.66 15.14 16.70
CA VAL A 590 7.18 16.07 15.67
C VAL A 590 8.05 17.18 16.30
N PHE A 591 7.65 17.69 17.47
CA PHE A 591 8.45 18.64 18.24
C PHE A 591 9.80 18.03 18.68
N MET A 592 9.80 16.84 19.26
CA MET A 592 11.02 16.12 19.67
C MET A 592 11.97 15.84 18.50
N LEU A 593 11.46 15.37 17.36
CA LEU A 593 12.26 15.15 16.15
C LEU A 593 12.87 16.45 15.60
N SER A 594 12.17 17.57 15.74
CA SER A 594 12.64 18.90 15.32
C SER A 594 13.73 19.44 16.26
N VAL A 595 13.60 19.24 17.57
CA VAL A 595 14.63 19.57 18.57
C VAL A 595 15.88 18.72 18.33
N LEU A 596 15.73 17.40 18.12
CA LEU A 596 16.84 16.48 17.83
C LEU A 596 17.57 16.83 16.52
N LYS A 597 16.87 17.29 15.49
CA LYS A 597 17.50 17.82 14.26
C LYS A 597 18.29 19.11 14.51
N ARG A 598 17.82 20.02 15.37
CA ARG A 598 18.57 21.24 15.75
C ARG A 598 19.79 20.92 16.62
N GLY A 599 19.69 19.94 17.51
CA GLY A 599 20.80 19.48 18.37
C GLY A 599 22.00 18.88 17.61
N ARG A 600 21.85 18.56 16.32
CA ARG A 600 22.92 18.03 15.45
C ARG A 600 23.68 19.09 14.65
N ARG A 601 23.49 20.38 14.95
CA ARG A 601 24.16 21.53 14.29
C ARG A 601 24.68 22.59 15.28
N ARG A 602 25.05 22.19 16.50
CA ARG A 602 25.85 22.96 17.46
C ARG A 602 26.82 22.04 18.19
#